data_AF-A0AA35XF00-F1
#
_entry.id   AF-A0AA35XF00-F1
#
_cell.length_a   1.000
_cell.length_b   1.000
_cell.length_c   1.000
_cell.angle_alpha   90.00
_cell.angle_beta   90.00
_cell.angle_gamma   90.00
#
_symmetry.space_group_name_H-M   'P 1'
#
loop_
_entity.id
_entity.type
_entity.pdbx_description
1 polymer ?
#
loop_
_entity_poly.entity_id
_entity_poly.type
_entity_poly.pdbx_seq_one_letter_code
_entity_poly.pdbx_strand_id
1 'polypeptide(L)'
;MHKACGKGFSPVITPDIVRTGVVEGCGFHPRGEATQVYALHHHHGHLSLSGTAEVPLAGMFIEKTLTVDQLPVRLVAFGRSYRAESGGAGRAVKGLYRVHQFSKVELFAVTETDEGDGGEGGVLDEMVALQEEICADLGLHYQSAGDA
;
A
#
# COMPACT_ATOMS: atom_id res chain seq x y z
N MET A 1 -8.54 -8.84 5.34
CA MET A 1 -9.76 -8.05 5.07
C MET A 1 -10.71 -8.07 6.26
N HIS A 2 -11.37 -9.19 6.61
CA HIS A 2 -12.39 -9.20 7.68
C HIS A 2 -11.95 -8.62 9.02
N LYS A 3 -10.73 -8.94 9.49
CA LYS A 3 -10.21 -8.39 10.76
C LYS A 3 -10.09 -6.86 10.71
N ALA A 4 -9.61 -6.31 9.60
CA ALA A 4 -9.56 -4.86 9.38
C ALA A 4 -10.96 -4.24 9.31
N CYS A 5 -11.91 -4.87 8.61
CA CYS A 5 -13.30 -4.43 8.59
C CYS A 5 -13.92 -4.38 9.99
N GLY A 6 -13.60 -5.36 10.85
CA GLY A 6 -14.03 -5.38 12.25
C GLY A 6 -13.45 -4.24 13.09
N LYS A 7 -12.34 -3.61 12.65
CA LYS A 7 -11.72 -2.42 13.25
C LYS A 7 -12.06 -1.12 12.51
N GLY A 8 -13.14 -1.10 11.71
CA GLY A 8 -13.63 0.11 11.07
C GLY A 8 -12.97 0.48 9.73
N PHE A 9 -12.14 -0.39 9.14
CA PHE A 9 -11.60 -0.17 7.80
C PHE A 9 -12.65 -0.51 6.73
N SER A 10 -12.90 0.42 5.82
CA SER A 10 -13.82 0.20 4.70
C SER A 10 -13.13 -0.60 3.59
N PRO A 11 -13.72 -1.72 3.12
CA PRO A 11 -13.12 -2.54 2.08
C PRO A 11 -13.22 -1.88 0.70
N VAL A 12 -12.13 -1.93 -0.06
CA VAL A 12 -12.04 -1.39 -1.43
C VAL A 12 -11.40 -2.43 -2.36
N ILE A 13 -11.88 -2.51 -3.61
CA ILE A 13 -11.20 -3.21 -4.69
C ILE A 13 -10.58 -2.17 -5.59
N THR A 14 -9.27 -2.26 -5.80
CA THR A 14 -8.49 -1.29 -6.58
C THR A 14 -8.21 -1.80 -7.99
N PRO A 15 -8.12 -0.91 -9.00
CA PRO A 15 -7.59 -1.29 -10.31
C PRO A 15 -6.09 -1.64 -10.22
N ASP A 16 -5.68 -2.66 -10.97
CA ASP A 16 -4.27 -3.06 -11.09
C ASP A 16 -3.49 -2.18 -12.08
N ILE A 17 -4.20 -1.51 -13.00
CA ILE A 17 -3.65 -0.58 -14.00
C ILE A 17 -4.04 0.84 -13.60
N VAL A 18 -3.05 1.71 -13.49
CA VAL A 18 -3.21 3.12 -13.13
C VAL A 18 -2.58 4.01 -14.18
N ARG A 19 -2.99 5.28 -14.24
CA ARG A 19 -2.27 6.28 -15.04
C ARG A 19 -0.88 6.49 -14.44
N THR A 20 0.15 6.62 -15.27
CA THR A 20 1.53 6.80 -14.80
C THR A 20 1.66 8.02 -13.87
N GLY A 21 0.93 9.11 -14.14
CA GLY A 21 0.92 10.29 -13.26
C GLY A 21 0.39 10.03 -11.83
N VAL A 22 -0.43 9.00 -11.61
CA VAL A 22 -0.86 8.60 -10.25
C VAL A 22 0.31 7.97 -9.49
N VAL A 23 1.09 7.12 -10.17
CA VAL A 23 2.30 6.51 -9.61
C VAL A 23 3.32 7.58 -9.23
N GLU A 24 3.52 8.55 -10.14
CA GLU A 24 4.44 9.68 -9.93
C GLU A 24 3.97 10.57 -8.75
N GLY A 25 2.67 10.83 -8.65
CA GLY A 25 2.07 11.59 -7.55
C GLY A 25 2.24 10.97 -6.17
N CYS A 26 2.42 9.64 -6.08
CA CYS A 26 2.70 8.92 -4.83
C CYS A 26 4.20 8.94 -4.46
N GLY A 27 5.01 9.75 -5.15
CA GLY A 27 6.41 10.00 -4.77
C GLY A 27 7.40 8.91 -5.20
N PHE A 28 6.99 7.96 -6.06
CA PHE A 28 7.92 6.98 -6.60
C PHE A 28 8.86 7.61 -7.64
N HIS A 29 10.08 7.95 -7.21
CA HIS A 29 11.14 8.47 -8.07
C HIS A 29 12.19 7.37 -8.31
N PRO A 30 12.19 6.68 -9.47
CA PRO A 30 13.20 5.67 -9.75
C PRO A 30 14.60 6.29 -9.75
N ARG A 31 15.54 5.66 -9.05
CA ARG A 31 16.95 6.06 -9.07
C ARG A 31 17.63 5.42 -10.28
N GLY A 32 17.85 6.21 -11.33
CA GLY A 32 18.49 5.75 -12.57
C GLY A 32 17.57 4.92 -13.48
N GLU A 33 18.15 4.07 -14.33
CA GLU A 33 17.40 3.26 -15.32
C GLU A 33 16.62 2.10 -14.67
N ALA A 34 16.92 1.75 -13.43
CA ALA A 34 16.23 0.69 -12.69
C ALA A 34 14.91 1.23 -12.11
N THR A 35 13.78 0.79 -12.67
CA THR A 35 12.44 1.08 -12.16
C THR A 35 11.79 -0.15 -11.54
N GLN A 36 11.06 0.02 -10.44
CA GLN A 36 10.21 -1.05 -9.88
C GLN A 36 8.84 -1.13 -10.55
N VAL A 37 8.53 -0.23 -11.47
CA VAL A 37 7.21 -0.08 -12.10
C VAL A 37 7.25 -0.64 -13.51
N TYR A 38 6.29 -1.52 -13.83
CA TYR A 38 6.04 -1.92 -15.21
C TYR A 38 5.24 -0.82 -15.94
N ALA A 39 5.87 -0.20 -16.93
CA ALA A 39 5.18 0.70 -17.86
C ALA A 39 4.46 -0.11 -18.94
N LEU A 40 3.22 0.27 -19.24
CA LEU A 40 2.42 -0.34 -20.29
C LEU A 40 2.41 0.58 -21.50
N HIS A 41 3.01 0.12 -22.60
CA HIS A 41 2.96 0.82 -23.88
C HIS A 41 1.57 0.60 -24.51
N HIS A 42 0.77 1.66 -24.55
CA HIS A 42 -0.60 1.57 -25.06
C HIS A 42 -1.00 2.81 -25.88
N HIS A 43 -1.91 2.63 -26.84
CA HIS A 43 -2.38 3.73 -27.70
C HIS A 43 -3.24 4.76 -26.94
N HIS A 44 -3.75 4.42 -25.75
CA HIS A 44 -4.64 5.27 -24.95
C HIS A 44 -3.93 6.00 -23.79
N GLY A 45 -2.62 6.23 -23.91
CA GLY A 45 -1.83 7.06 -22.99
C GLY A 45 -0.84 6.30 -22.12
N HIS A 46 -0.25 7.00 -21.16
CA HIS A 46 0.76 6.46 -20.25
C HIS A 46 0.09 5.73 -19.07
N LEU A 47 0.17 4.40 -19.10
CA LEU A 47 -0.37 3.51 -18.08
C LEU A 47 0.76 2.71 -17.43
N SER A 48 0.55 2.33 -16.17
CA SER A 48 1.49 1.53 -15.39
C SER A 48 0.74 0.45 -14.62
N LEU A 49 1.37 -0.71 -14.42
CA LEU A 49 0.89 -1.67 -13.43
C LEU A 49 1.26 -1.19 -12.03
N SER A 50 0.32 -1.30 -11.10
CA SER A 50 0.54 -0.85 -9.74
C SER A 50 1.44 -1.82 -8.95
N GLY A 51 2.47 -1.28 -8.30
CA GLY A 51 3.36 -2.04 -7.41
C GLY A 51 2.78 -2.32 -6.02
N THR A 52 1.63 -1.70 -5.72
CA THR A 52 0.86 -1.84 -4.48
C THR A 52 -0.57 -1.31 -4.67
N ALA A 53 -1.55 -1.81 -3.92
CA ALA A 53 -2.88 -1.22 -3.84
C ALA A 53 -2.89 0.19 -3.22
N GLU A 54 -1.81 0.61 -2.53
CA GLU A 54 -1.69 1.97 -1.98
C GLU A 54 -1.75 3.05 -3.07
N VAL A 55 -1.06 2.89 -4.20
CA VAL A 55 -1.09 3.85 -5.32
C VAL A 55 -2.52 4.16 -5.83
N PRO A 56 -3.37 3.17 -6.21
CA PRO A 56 -4.74 3.46 -6.61
C PRO A 56 -5.62 3.96 -5.45
N LEU A 57 -5.35 3.58 -4.20
CA LEU A 57 -6.06 4.13 -3.04
C LEU A 57 -5.75 5.61 -2.85
N ALA A 58 -4.46 6.00 -2.89
CA ALA A 58 -4.04 7.40 -2.89
C ALA A 58 -4.64 8.16 -4.08
N GLY A 59 -4.68 7.52 -5.26
CA GLY A 59 -5.33 8.06 -6.45
C GLY A 59 -6.81 8.41 -6.28
N MET A 60 -7.53 7.77 -5.36
CA MET A 60 -8.92 8.11 -5.04
C MET A 60 -9.07 9.51 -4.40
N PHE A 61 -7.98 10.10 -3.91
CA PHE A 61 -7.96 11.40 -3.22
C PHE A 61 -7.36 12.53 -4.06
N ILE A 62 -6.99 12.26 -5.31
CA ILE A 62 -6.50 13.29 -6.24
C ILE A 62 -7.55 14.41 -6.37
N GLU A 63 -7.11 15.65 -6.21
CA GLU A 63 -7.93 16.87 -6.29
C GLU A 63 -9.13 16.88 -5.32
N LYS A 64 -9.09 16.07 -4.26
CA LYS A 64 -10.10 16.09 -3.20
C LYS A 64 -9.60 16.89 -2.01
N THR A 65 -10.49 17.74 -1.48
CA THR A 65 -10.33 18.35 -0.17
C THR A 65 -11.21 17.59 0.82
N LEU A 66 -10.62 17.12 1.92
CA LEU A 66 -11.34 16.48 3.00
C LEU A 66 -11.55 17.49 4.14
N THR A 67 -12.69 17.42 4.81
CA THR A 67 -12.97 18.15 6.04
C THR A 67 -12.63 17.28 7.26
N VAL A 68 -12.41 17.91 8.41
CA VAL A 68 -12.04 17.24 9.67
C VAL A 68 -13.01 16.13 10.06
N ASP A 69 -14.32 16.36 9.86
CA ASP A 69 -15.38 15.39 10.17
C ASP A 69 -15.39 14.17 9.24
N GLN A 70 -14.63 14.20 8.14
CA GLN A 70 -14.43 13.06 7.25
C GLN A 70 -13.20 12.21 7.65
N LEU A 71 -12.40 12.69 8.61
CA LEU A 71 -11.16 12.06 9.03
C LEU A 71 -11.31 11.32 10.37
N PRO A 72 -10.49 10.28 10.60
CA PRO A 72 -9.62 9.66 9.61
C PRO A 72 -10.40 8.72 8.67
N VAL A 73 -10.04 8.73 7.38
CA VAL A 73 -10.54 7.76 6.41
C VAL A 73 -9.70 6.50 6.52
N ARG A 74 -10.32 5.36 6.84
CA ARG A 74 -9.64 4.05 6.97
C ARG A 74 -10.10 3.10 5.87
N LEU A 75 -9.17 2.64 5.03
CA LEU A 75 -9.44 1.75 3.90
C LEU A 75 -8.61 0.47 3.99
N VAL A 76 -9.22 -0.66 3.62
CA VAL A 76 -8.52 -1.93 3.44
C VAL A 76 -8.74 -2.44 2.02
N ALA A 77 -7.69 -2.84 1.31
CA ALA A 77 -7.82 -3.31 -0.06
C ALA A 77 -7.11 -4.64 -0.29
N PHE A 78 -7.77 -5.54 -1.01
CA PHE A 78 -7.11 -6.70 -1.61
C PHE A 78 -6.77 -6.39 -3.06
N GLY A 79 -5.52 -6.59 -3.47
CA GLY A 79 -5.08 -6.29 -4.82
C GLY A 79 -3.86 -7.09 -5.25
N ARG A 80 -3.62 -7.13 -6.56
CA ARG A 80 -2.39 -7.68 -7.13
C ARG A 80 -1.32 -6.59 -7.16
N SER A 81 -0.07 -6.98 -6.97
CA SER A 81 1.07 -6.07 -6.93
C SER A 81 2.11 -6.55 -7.92
N TYR A 82 2.55 -5.63 -8.78
CA TYR A 82 3.46 -5.89 -9.88
C TYR A 82 4.77 -5.12 -9.69
N ARG A 83 5.88 -5.84 -9.45
CA ARG A 83 7.20 -5.23 -9.23
C ARG A 83 8.22 -5.74 -10.23
N ALA A 84 8.89 -4.83 -10.92
CA ALA A 84 9.85 -5.20 -11.96
C ALA A 84 11.14 -5.80 -11.39
N GLU A 85 11.47 -5.55 -10.12
CA GLU A 85 12.64 -6.12 -9.43
C GLU A 85 13.97 -5.84 -10.17
N SER A 86 14.02 -4.76 -10.96
CA SER A 86 15.10 -4.46 -11.91
C SER A 86 16.45 -4.05 -11.28
N GLY A 87 16.57 -4.10 -9.95
CA GLY A 87 17.79 -3.83 -9.19
C GLY A 87 18.28 -5.03 -8.37
N GLY A 88 17.61 -6.18 -8.46
CA GLY A 88 17.92 -7.38 -7.66
C GLY A 88 18.91 -8.35 -8.30
N ALA A 89 19.48 -8.00 -9.47
CA ALA A 89 20.39 -8.86 -10.22
C ALA A 89 21.60 -9.25 -9.34
N GLY A 90 21.62 -10.50 -8.86
CA GLY A 90 22.70 -11.06 -8.04
C GLY A 90 22.27 -11.63 -6.68
N ARG A 91 21.07 -11.32 -6.17
CA ARG A 91 20.56 -11.96 -4.95
C ARG A 91 19.80 -13.22 -5.34
N ALA A 92 20.31 -14.39 -4.99
CA ALA A 92 19.63 -15.66 -5.25
C ALA A 92 18.28 -15.70 -4.51
N VAL A 93 17.20 -15.39 -5.21
CA VAL A 93 15.85 -15.58 -4.71
C VAL A 93 15.48 -17.04 -4.95
N LYS A 94 15.09 -17.74 -3.88
CA LYS A 94 14.52 -19.09 -3.98
C LYS A 94 13.03 -19.03 -3.72
N GLY A 95 12.27 -19.79 -4.51
CA GLY A 95 10.82 -19.92 -4.33
C GLY A 95 10.06 -18.60 -4.51
N LEU A 96 9.00 -18.41 -3.71
CA LEU A 96 8.04 -17.31 -3.85
C LEU A 96 8.37 -16.08 -2.98
N TYR A 97 9.58 -15.99 -2.43
CA TYR A 97 9.95 -14.91 -1.52
C TYR A 97 10.05 -13.54 -2.19
N ARG A 98 10.55 -13.48 -3.43
CA ARG A 98 10.59 -12.26 -4.25
C ARG A 98 10.18 -12.61 -5.68
N VAL A 99 9.02 -12.13 -6.09
CA VAL A 99 8.41 -12.43 -7.37
C VAL A 99 7.83 -11.16 -7.97
N HIS A 100 7.66 -11.15 -9.30
CA HIS A 100 7.15 -9.99 -10.02
C HIS A 100 5.66 -9.74 -9.81
N GLN A 101 4.91 -10.75 -9.37
CA GLN A 101 3.49 -10.64 -9.12
C GLN A 101 3.13 -11.40 -7.84
N PHE A 102 2.46 -10.70 -6.92
CA PHE A 102 1.94 -11.29 -5.70
C PHE A 102 0.62 -10.61 -5.31
N SER A 103 -0.15 -11.27 -4.44
CA SER A 103 -1.38 -10.70 -3.88
C SER A 103 -1.10 -10.15 -2.49
N LYS A 104 -1.78 -9.07 -2.11
CA LYS A 104 -1.66 -8.50 -0.77
C LYS A 104 -2.96 -7.90 -0.28
N VAL A 105 -3.05 -7.76 1.03
CA VAL A 105 -4.04 -6.93 1.71
C VAL A 105 -3.32 -5.68 2.20
N GLU A 106 -3.79 -4.51 1.78
CA GLU A 106 -3.27 -3.20 2.20
C GLU A 106 -4.18 -2.58 3.24
N LEU A 107 -3.59 -1.96 4.26
CA LEU A 107 -4.25 -0.98 5.11
C LEU A 107 -3.78 0.40 4.64
N PHE A 108 -4.71 1.34 4.46
CA PHE A 108 -4.43 2.70 4.02
C PHE A 108 -5.28 3.67 4.83
N ALA A 109 -4.70 4.78 5.26
CA ALA A 109 -5.43 5.81 5.98
C ALA A 109 -5.08 7.22 5.49
N VAL A 110 -6.06 8.11 5.57
CA VAL A 110 -5.85 9.56 5.47
C VAL A 110 -6.30 10.14 6.81
N THR A 111 -5.41 10.86 7.48
CA THR A 111 -5.61 11.34 8.85
C THR A 111 -5.32 12.84 8.95
N GLU A 112 -5.68 13.43 10.09
CA GLU A 112 -5.05 14.69 10.50
C GLU A 112 -3.62 14.45 10.96
N THR A 113 -2.82 15.53 11.01
CA THR A 113 -1.43 15.50 11.48
C THR A 113 -1.31 15.63 13.01
N ASP A 114 -2.41 15.51 13.75
CA ASP A 114 -2.37 15.55 15.20
C ASP A 114 -1.86 14.23 15.80
N GLU A 115 -1.48 14.27 17.07
CA GLU A 115 -0.98 13.09 17.81
C GLU A 115 -2.09 12.37 18.60
N GLY A 116 -3.37 12.71 18.37
CA GLY A 116 -4.49 12.07 19.06
C GLY A 116 -4.81 10.68 18.50
N ASP A 117 -5.72 9.97 19.15
CA ASP A 117 -6.18 8.64 18.73
C ASP A 117 -6.73 8.61 17.28
N GLY A 118 -7.26 9.74 16.80
CA GLY A 118 -7.73 9.90 15.41
C GLY A 118 -6.69 10.46 14.43
N GLY A 119 -5.53 10.86 14.93
CA GLY A 119 -4.43 11.43 14.16
C GLY A 119 -3.49 10.39 13.57
N GLU A 120 -2.40 10.86 12.96
CA GLU A 120 -1.42 10.02 12.26
C GLU A 120 -0.81 8.96 13.20
N GLY A 121 -0.42 9.36 14.42
CA GLY A 121 0.19 8.47 15.41
C GLY A 121 -0.76 7.37 15.87
N GLY A 122 -1.97 7.75 16.32
CA GLY A 122 -2.96 6.80 16.81
C GLY A 122 -3.39 5.79 15.73
N VAL A 123 -3.61 6.26 14.50
CA VAL A 123 -3.98 5.37 13.38
C VAL A 123 -2.83 4.45 12.96
N LEU A 124 -1.59 4.93 12.99
CA LEU A 124 -0.42 4.08 12.74
C LEU A 124 -0.31 2.97 13.79
N ASP A 125 -0.46 3.29 15.07
CA ASP A 125 -0.44 2.32 16.17
C ASP A 125 -1.56 1.30 16.04
N GLU A 126 -2.78 1.72 15.66
CA GLU A 126 -3.91 0.82 15.35
C GLU A 126 -3.56 -0.16 14.22
N MET A 127 -2.92 0.33 13.15
CA MET A 127 -2.53 -0.48 12.00
C MET A 127 -1.44 -1.50 12.36
N VAL A 128 -0.43 -1.08 13.14
CA VAL A 128 0.63 -1.97 13.63
C VAL A 128 0.04 -3.05 14.53
N ALA A 129 -0.76 -2.67 15.53
CA ALA A 129 -1.41 -3.63 16.44
C ALA A 129 -2.27 -4.65 15.68
N LEU A 130 -2.97 -4.22 14.62
CA LEU A 130 -3.72 -5.14 13.75
C LEU A 130 -2.81 -6.11 13.00
N GLN A 131 -1.64 -5.68 12.51
CA GLN A 131 -0.67 -6.56 11.85
C GLN A 131 -0.05 -7.57 12.82
N GLU A 132 0.26 -7.13 14.04
CA GLU A 132 0.75 -7.98 15.13
C GLU A 132 -0.27 -9.06 15.51
N GLU A 133 -1.54 -8.68 15.65
CA GLU A 133 -2.64 -9.61 15.91
C GLU A 133 -2.77 -10.66 14.79
N ILE A 134 -2.59 -10.26 13.52
CA ILE A 134 -2.59 -11.19 12.38
C ILE A 134 -1.42 -12.18 12.48
N CYS A 135 -0.21 -11.71 12.81
CA CYS A 135 0.96 -12.58 12.98
C CYS A 135 0.77 -13.56 14.14
N ALA A 136 0.24 -13.08 15.28
CA ALA A 136 -0.03 -13.89 16.46
C ALA A 136 -1.07 -14.99 16.17
N ASP A 137 -2.19 -14.64 15.51
CA ASP A 137 -3.23 -15.61 15.11
C ASP A 137 -2.70 -16.71 14.18
N LEU A 138 -1.73 -16.37 13.33
CA LEU A 138 -1.07 -17.32 12.43
C LEU A 138 0.03 -18.14 13.12
N GLY A 139 0.36 -17.85 14.39
CA GLY A 139 1.46 -18.47 15.12
C GLY A 139 2.84 -18.12 14.55
N LEU A 140 2.97 -16.96 13.90
CA LEU A 140 4.22 -16.50 13.32
C LEU A 140 5.01 -15.68 14.34
N HIS A 141 6.27 -16.02 14.55
CA HIS A 141 7.18 -15.19 15.33
C HIS A 141 7.59 -13.94 14.55
N TYR A 142 7.51 -12.78 15.19
CA TYR A 142 7.86 -11.48 14.61
C TYR A 142 8.57 -10.60 15.66
N GLN A 143 9.11 -9.47 15.20
CA GLN A 143 9.64 -8.39 16.03
C GLN A 143 9.13 -7.07 15.44
N SER A 144 8.54 -6.21 16.28
CA SER A 144 8.15 -4.86 15.89
C SER A 144 9.38 -3.95 15.90
N ALA A 145 9.43 -2.94 15.04
CA ALA A 145 10.55 -2.00 15.01
C ALA A 145 10.63 -1.14 16.30
N GLY A 146 9.54 -1.04 17.07
CA GLY A 146 9.48 -0.34 18.36
C GLY A 146 9.94 -1.17 19.56
N ASP A 147 10.19 -2.47 19.38
CA ASP A 147 10.63 -3.38 20.45
C ASP A 147 12.14 -3.28 20.77
N ALA A 148 12.88 -2.38 20.09
CA ALA A 148 14.33 -2.25 20.14
C ALA A 148 14.84 -1.19 21.12
#